data_AF-A0A943GA84-F1
#
_entry.id   AF-A0A943GA84-F1
#
_cell.length_a   1.000
_cell.length_b   1.000
_cell.length_c   1.000
_cell.angle_alpha   90.00
_cell.angle_beta   90.00
_cell.angle_gamma   90.00
#
_symmetry.space_group_name_H-M   'P 1'
#
loop_
_entity.id
_entity.type
_entity.pdbx_description
1 polymer ?
#
loop_
_entity_poly.entity_id
_entity_poly.type
_entity_poly.pdbx_seq_one_letter_code
_entity_poly.pdbx_strand_id
1 'polypeptide(L)'
;MNSENLASRLEGILRKYLKCHYLDFGVKANNNLLKYDWNSPMNFALGVLYSHNPELKNEINNFLGNELYIGKNIEDVISQFDTREEGICEVEKIINHFEELLNKDKN
;
A
#
# COMPACT_ATOMS: atom_id res chain seq x y z
N MET A 1 1.59 17.35 0.87
CA MET A 1 0.86 16.11 1.19
C MET A 1 1.10 15.80 2.66
N ASN A 2 0.15 15.24 3.42
CA ASN A 2 0.36 14.78 4.80
C ASN A 2 0.07 13.26 4.91
N SER A 3 0.38 12.65 6.05
CA SER A 3 0.21 11.21 6.28
C SER A 3 -1.25 10.75 6.19
N GLU A 4 -2.21 11.59 6.57
CA GLU A 4 -3.65 11.29 6.47
C GLU A 4 -4.13 11.26 4.99
N ASN A 5 -3.61 12.16 4.16
CA ASN A 5 -3.87 12.15 2.72
C ASN A 5 -3.28 10.90 2.06
N LEU A 6 -2.10 10.45 2.50
CA LEU A 6 -1.49 9.21 2.00
C LEU A 6 -2.31 7.98 2.41
N ALA A 7 -2.79 7.90 3.66
CA ALA A 7 -3.68 6.85 4.12
C ALA A 7 -4.99 6.80 3.31
N SER A 8 -5.60 7.97 3.09
CA SER A 8 -6.84 8.10 2.30
C SER A 8 -6.63 7.68 0.84
N ARG A 9 -5.49 8.05 0.26
CA ARG A 9 -5.12 7.66 -1.11
C ARG A 9 -4.91 6.15 -1.22
N LEU A 10 -4.16 5.55 -0.30
CA LEU A 10 -3.92 4.11 -0.28
C LEU A 10 -5.23 3.32 -0.13
N GLU A 11 -6.14 3.78 0.74
CA GLU A 11 -7.48 3.18 0.85
C GLU A 11 -8.25 3.28 -0.49
N GLY A 12 -8.21 4.44 -1.14
CA GLY A 12 -8.84 4.64 -2.45
C GLY A 12 -8.33 3.67 -3.51
N ILE A 13 -7.01 3.46 -3.58
CA ILE A 13 -6.36 2.49 -4.48
C ILE A 13 -6.85 1.07 -4.17
N LEU A 14 -6.75 0.66 -2.92
CA LEU A 14 -7.12 -0.69 -2.49
C LEU A 14 -8.58 -1.01 -2.78
N ARG A 15 -9.50 -0.08 -2.47
CA ARG A 15 -10.93 -0.24 -2.73
C ARG A 15 -11.24 -0.35 -4.21
N LYS A 16 -10.64 0.53 -5.01
CA LYS A 16 -10.84 0.53 -6.47
C LYS A 16 -10.38 -0.79 -7.07
N TYR A 17 -9.21 -1.27 -6.66
CA TYR A 17 -8.63 -2.50 -7.18
C TYR A 17 -9.42 -3.74 -6.74
N LEU A 18 -9.71 -3.87 -5.45
CA LEU A 18 -10.39 -5.04 -4.88
C LEU A 18 -11.92 -5.05 -5.12
N LYS A 19 -12.47 -3.99 -5.74
CA LYS A 19 -13.91 -3.80 -5.96
C LYS A 19 -14.74 -3.95 -4.68
N CYS A 20 -14.16 -3.63 -3.52
CA CYS A 20 -14.83 -3.73 -2.23
C CYS A 20 -15.65 -2.49 -1.93
N HIS A 21 -16.89 -2.70 -1.45
CA HIS A 21 -17.72 -1.60 -0.97
C HIS A 21 -17.19 -1.07 0.38
N TYR A 22 -17.47 0.19 0.70
CA TYR A 22 -16.93 0.88 1.88
C TYR A 22 -17.25 0.20 3.23
N LEU A 23 -18.30 -0.62 3.26
CA LEU A 23 -18.78 -1.35 4.43
C LEU A 23 -18.09 -2.70 4.60
N ASP A 24 -17.62 -3.29 3.50
CA ASP A 24 -17.02 -4.62 3.48
C ASP A 24 -15.49 -4.56 3.60
N PHE A 25 -14.92 -3.40 3.25
CA PHE A 25 -13.53 -3.08 3.52
C PHE A 25 -13.38 -2.76 5.01
N GLY A 26 -13.28 -3.80 5.85
CA GLY A 26 -13.12 -3.70 7.32
C GLY A 26 -11.90 -2.90 7.82
N VAL A 27 -11.20 -2.22 6.92
CA VAL A 27 -10.16 -1.23 7.17
C VAL A 27 -10.82 0.15 7.24
N LYS A 28 -11.08 0.66 8.46
CA LYS A 28 -11.33 2.11 8.62
C LYS A 28 -10.02 2.85 8.34
N ALA A 29 -9.92 3.39 7.13
CA ALA A 29 -8.77 4.02 6.49
C ALA A 29 -7.82 4.79 7.41
N ASN A 30 -8.37 5.69 8.22
CA ASN A 30 -7.56 6.73 8.81
C ASN A 30 -6.73 6.25 10.00
N ASN A 31 -7.17 5.21 10.70
CA ASN A 31 -6.39 4.66 11.80
C ASN A 31 -5.62 3.42 11.36
N ASN A 32 -6.25 2.50 10.62
CA ASN A 32 -5.63 1.20 10.33
C ASN A 32 -4.38 1.31 9.46
N LEU A 33 -4.46 1.99 8.31
CA LEU A 33 -3.30 2.17 7.43
C LEU A 33 -2.26 3.12 8.02
N LEU A 34 -2.74 4.10 8.79
CA LEU A 34 -1.90 5.12 9.38
C LEU A 34 -1.06 4.59 10.55
N LYS A 35 -1.65 3.76 11.44
CA LYS A 35 -1.10 3.43 12.77
C LYS A 35 -1.03 1.94 13.11
N TYR A 36 -1.67 1.06 12.34
CA TYR A 36 -1.74 -0.36 12.69
C TYR A 36 -1.04 -1.22 11.65
N ASP A 37 -1.65 -1.38 10.49
CA ASP A 37 -1.19 -2.33 9.48
C ASP A 37 -1.61 -1.91 8.07
N TRP A 38 -0.62 -1.51 7.27
CA TRP A 38 -0.76 -1.34 5.83
C TRP A 38 -0.26 -2.55 5.02
N ASN A 39 0.47 -3.46 5.65
CA ASN A 39 1.10 -4.60 4.97
C ASN A 39 0.07 -5.64 4.61
N SER A 40 -0.84 -6.00 5.52
CA SER A 40 -1.89 -6.99 5.23
C SER A 40 -2.79 -6.61 4.05
N PRO A 41 -3.38 -5.40 3.98
CA PRO A 41 -4.23 -5.05 2.84
C PRO A 41 -3.44 -4.94 1.52
N MET A 42 -2.20 -4.45 1.55
CA MET A 42 -1.34 -4.40 0.36
C MET A 42 -0.94 -5.81 -0.11
N ASN A 43 -0.54 -6.70 0.81
CA ASN A 43 -0.25 -8.10 0.53
C ASN A 43 -1.45 -8.82 -0.09
N PHE A 44 -2.65 -8.56 0.43
CA PHE A 44 -3.88 -9.14 -0.11
C PHE A 44 -4.13 -8.72 -1.55
N ALA A 45 -4.02 -7.41 -1.85
CA ALA A 45 -4.15 -6.89 -3.21
C ALA A 45 -3.09 -7.47 -4.16
N LEU A 46 -1.83 -7.60 -3.71
CA LEU A 46 -0.78 -8.23 -4.51
C LEU A 46 -1.02 -9.72 -4.74
N GLY A 47 -1.65 -10.42 -3.78
CA GLY A 47 -2.07 -11.80 -3.95
C GLY A 47 -3.13 -11.96 -5.05
N VAL A 48 -4.10 -11.03 -5.10
CA VAL A 48 -5.08 -10.97 -6.19
C VAL A 48 -4.40 -10.69 -7.53
N LEU A 49 -3.50 -9.69 -7.58
CA LEU A 49 -2.71 -9.36 -8.77
C LEU A 49 -1.94 -10.58 -9.30
N TYR A 50 -1.27 -11.31 -8.41
CA TYR A 50 -0.54 -12.52 -8.75
C TYR A 50 -1.46 -13.62 -9.29
N SER A 51 -2.67 -13.76 -8.73
CA SER A 51 -3.64 -14.75 -9.20
C SER A 51 -4.11 -14.49 -10.63
N HIS A 52 -4.19 -13.21 -11.03
CA HIS A 52 -4.56 -12.80 -12.38
C HIS A 52 -3.36 -12.78 -13.35
N ASN A 53 -2.17 -12.43 -12.84
CA ASN A 53 -0.96 -12.19 -13.64
C ASN A 53 0.26 -12.89 -13.00
N PRO A 54 0.36 -14.24 -13.07
CA PRO A 54 1.44 -14.98 -12.42
C PRO A 54 2.85 -14.60 -12.90
N GLU A 55 2.97 -14.02 -14.11
CA GLU A 55 4.22 -13.52 -14.66
C GLU A 55 4.82 -12.35 -13.86
N LEU A 56 4.00 -11.61 -13.11
CA LEU A 56 4.45 -10.50 -12.25
C LEU A 56 5.10 -10.97 -10.95
N LYS A 57 5.22 -12.29 -10.71
CA LYS A 57 5.76 -12.88 -9.48
C LYS A 57 7.05 -12.23 -9.00
N ASN A 58 8.01 -12.01 -9.89
CA ASN A 58 9.32 -11.47 -9.52
C ASN A 58 9.22 -10.00 -9.10
N GLU A 59 8.41 -9.21 -9.80
CA GLU A 59 8.19 -7.80 -9.46
C GLU A 59 7.44 -7.65 -8.14
N ILE A 60 6.40 -8.46 -7.93
CA ILE A 60 5.66 -8.53 -6.67
C ILE A 60 6.60 -8.92 -5.53
N ASN A 61 7.39 -9.97 -5.70
CA ASN A 61 8.35 -10.40 -4.67
C ASN A 61 9.42 -9.33 -4.38
N ASN A 62 9.87 -8.59 -5.41
CA ASN A 62 10.82 -7.51 -5.25
C ASN A 62 10.24 -6.37 -4.41
N PHE A 63 9.00 -5.94 -4.72
CA PHE A 63 8.30 -4.93 -3.94
C PHE A 63 8.08 -5.37 -2.48
N LEU A 64 7.62 -6.61 -2.29
CA LEU A 64 7.41 -7.18 -0.96
C LEU A 64 8.70 -7.19 -0.15
N GLY A 65 9.79 -7.73 -0.72
CA GLY A 65 11.04 -7.92 0.00
C GLY A 65 11.83 -6.64 0.29
N ASN A 66 11.73 -5.63 -0.59
CA ASN A 66 12.62 -4.47 -0.54
C ASN A 66 11.93 -3.17 -0.10
N GLU A 67 10.61 -3.04 -0.29
CA GLU A 67 9.91 -1.77 -0.08
C GLU A 67 8.83 -1.87 0.98
N LEU A 68 7.95 -2.88 0.90
CA LEU A 68 6.78 -2.95 1.77
C LEU A 68 7.13 -3.13 3.26
N TYR A 69 8.14 -3.95 3.56
CA TYR A 69 8.53 -4.26 4.94
C TYR A 69 9.45 -3.23 5.59
N ILE A 70 9.63 -2.04 5.00
CA ILE A 70 10.30 -0.92 5.68
C ILE A 70 9.57 -0.59 6.97
N GLY A 71 8.23 -0.57 6.99
CA GLY A 71 7.43 -0.36 8.19
C GLY A 71 6.12 -1.12 8.17
N LYS A 72 5.43 -1.16 9.32
CA LYS A 72 4.13 -1.83 9.48
C LYS A 72 2.94 -0.94 9.12
N ASN A 73 3.13 0.37 9.15
CA ASN A 73 2.13 1.37 8.83
C ASN A 73 2.81 2.68 8.40
N ILE A 74 2.02 3.65 7.95
CA ILE A 74 2.54 4.93 7.43
C ILE A 74 3.33 5.70 8.49
N GLU A 75 2.85 5.80 9.73
CA GLU A 75 3.58 6.52 10.78
C GLU A 75 4.89 5.80 11.16
N ASP A 76 4.90 4.48 11.15
CA ASP A 76 6.09 3.66 11.39
C ASP A 76 7.17 3.93 10.35
N VAL A 77 6.82 3.94 9.05
CA VAL A 77 7.77 4.31 7.98
C VAL A 77 8.26 5.73 8.18
N ILE A 78 7.37 6.70 8.43
CA ILE A 78 7.77 8.10 8.61
C ILE A 78 8.77 8.25 9.76
N SER A 79 8.60 7.47 10.84
CA SER A 79 9.45 7.55 12.03
C SER A 79 10.88 7.04 11.84
N GLN A 80 11.17 6.37 10.72
CA GLN A 80 12.50 5.83 10.40
C GLN A 80 13.43 6.84 9.70
N PHE A 81 12.91 8.00 9.33
CA PHE A 81 13.65 9.05 8.64
C PHE A 81 13.97 10.22 9.58
N ASP A 82 15.05 10.93 9.27
CA ASP A 82 15.54 12.06 10.08
C ASP A 82 14.54 13.21 10.10
N THR A 83 13.84 13.43 8.98
CA THR A 83 12.77 14.43 8.87
C THR A 83 11.44 13.79 8.52
N ARG A 84 10.36 14.43 8.98
CA ARG A 84 8.99 14.00 8.65
C ARG A 84 8.74 14.07 7.14
N GLU A 85 9.28 15.10 6.49
CA GLU A 85 9.16 15.34 5.05
C GLU A 85 9.78 14.19 4.23
N GLU A 86 10.97 13.72 4.61
CA GLU A 86 11.61 12.55 3.98
C GLU A 86 10.77 11.29 4.15
N GLY A 87 10.28 11.04 5.37
CA GLY A 87 9.41 9.92 5.65
C GLY A 87 8.10 9.94 4.84
N ILE A 88 7.47 11.12 4.71
CA ILE A 88 6.28 11.31 3.87
C ILE A 88 6.60 11.01 2.40
N CYS A 89 7.75 11.48 1.92
CA CYS A 89 8.20 11.24 0.54
C CYS A 89 8.42 9.74 0.29
N GLU A 90 8.98 9.01 1.25
CA GLU A 90 9.18 7.56 1.11
C GLU A 90 7.85 6.80 1.07
N VAL A 91 6.93 7.11 1.98
CA VAL A 91 5.58 6.52 1.95
C VAL A 91 4.89 6.78 0.60
N GLU A 92 5.04 7.99 0.05
CA GLU A 92 4.50 8.34 -1.25
C GLU A 92 5.09 7.49 -2.38
N LYS A 93 6.41 7.24 -2.38
CA LYS A 93 7.05 6.35 -3.37
C LYS A 93 6.52 4.92 -3.28
N ILE A 94 6.40 4.38 -2.07
CA ILE A 94 5.87 3.02 -1.84
C ILE A 94 4.44 2.92 -2.39
N ILE A 95 3.59 3.91 -2.11
CA ILE A 95 2.21 3.95 -2.61
C ILE A 95 2.18 4.08 -4.15
N ASN A 96 3.07 4.89 -4.74
CA ASN A 96 3.16 5.04 -6.20
C ASN A 96 3.54 3.73 -6.87
N HIS A 97 4.59 3.06 -6.40
CA HIS A 97 5.03 1.80 -7.00
C HIS A 97 3.99 0.68 -6.80
N PHE A 98 3.32 0.66 -5.64
CA PHE A 98 2.18 -0.23 -5.42
C PHE A 98 1.05 0.01 -6.43
N GLU A 99 0.66 1.26 -6.67
CA GLU A 99 -0.36 1.60 -7.67
C GLU A 99 0.07 1.23 -9.10
N GLU A 100 1.34 1.45 -9.45
CA GLU A 100 1.92 1.04 -10.73
C GLU A 100 1.85 -0.47 -10.94
N LEU A 101 2.13 -1.28 -9.90
CA LEU A 101 1.99 -2.74 -9.96
C LEU A 101 0.54 -3.15 -10.19
N LEU A 102 -0.41 -2.58 -9.43
CA LEU A 102 -1.83 -2.91 -9.59
C LEU A 102 -2.38 -2.51 -10.96
N ASN A 103 -1.87 -1.43 -11.57
CA ASN A 103 -2.26 -1.01 -12.91
C ASN A 103 -1.78 -1.96 -14.03
N LYS A 104 -0.92 -2.93 -13.73
CA LYS A 104 -0.54 -4.00 -14.66
C LYS A 104 -1.56 -5.13 -14.73
N ASP A 105 -2.60 -5.11 -13.89
CA ASP A 105 -3.65 -6.10 -13.95
C ASP A 105 -4.41 -6.03 -15.28
N LYS A 106 -4.50 -7.17 -15.97
CA LYS A 106 -5.14 -7.31 -17.28
C LYS A 106 -6.64 -7.62 -17.21
N ASN A 107 -7.20 -7.70 -16.00
CA ASN A 107 -8.57 -8.16 -15.72
C ASN A 107 -9.58 -7.03 -15.48
#